data_AF-Q3SL41-F1
#
_entry.id   AF-Q3SL41-F1
#
_cell.length_a   1.000
_cell.length_b   1.000
_cell.length_c   1.000
_cell.angle_alpha   90.00
_cell.angle_beta   90.00
_cell.angle_gamma   90.00
#
_symmetry.space_group_name_H-M   'P 1'
#
loop_
_entity.id
_entity.type
_entity.pdbx_description
1 polymer ?
#
loop_
_entity_poly.entity_id
_entity_poly.type
_entity_poly.pdbx_seq_one_letter_code
_entity_poly.pdbx_strand_id
1 'polypeptide(L)'
;MSDLQIGLLVIGAAVVIGVLLFNWLQERRFRKQIGAAFQAPVADPLMQPAAAPHESQERIEPALREPVFDAAEEAVVVHIQRPVEPSAAAALHPDRAEAAFRDVTATAAPSPVTHAAPAPYDELIEYRVRVAADGVAAAAFVDAFNKTRTLGKPVRWLGLPTGAAAWEDMQPWRDVRYQEIVVTLQLADRNGAAQEDQLLALCELVKAAAQSHNLRVACDDLGEALERAQAIDRFCVDVDVLIGLNVVARGEGAVNLARIVRQAESSGMVLGEDGVFQLLDSRGEPLYALCNHDAEPFGGEPVEGRNSQGVTLQFDVPRVPDGLKVFDGMVAFGRRLANEVGGVLVDDNLRPLTDSGIEKIRSQLTEIYARMEARGVPSGSRRSLRLFS
;
A
#
# COMPACT_ATOMS: atom_id res chain seq x y z
N MET A 1 -31.16 31.30 35.51
CA MET A 1 -30.40 31.95 34.41
C MET A 1 -31.40 32.78 33.62
N SER A 2 -30.96 33.87 32.96
CA SER A 2 -31.86 34.66 32.11
C SER A 2 -31.99 34.02 30.73
N ASP A 3 -33.12 34.26 30.04
CA ASP A 3 -33.35 33.72 28.69
C ASP A 3 -32.28 34.18 27.69
N LEU A 4 -31.69 35.37 27.94
CA LEU A 4 -30.58 35.93 27.17
C LEU A 4 -29.28 35.13 27.35
N GLN A 5 -29.01 34.58 28.55
CA GLN A 5 -27.91 33.65 28.78
C GLN A 5 -28.15 32.32 28.04
N ILE A 6 -29.38 31.81 28.08
CA ILE A 6 -29.77 30.56 27.40
C ILE A 6 -29.63 30.71 25.88
N GLY A 7 -30.13 31.81 25.31
CA GLY A 7 -29.99 32.12 23.89
C GLY A 7 -28.54 32.24 23.43
N LEU A 8 -27.67 32.89 24.22
CA LEU A 8 -26.25 32.98 23.92
C LEU A 8 -25.56 31.60 23.92
N LEU A 9 -25.94 30.73 24.86
CA LEU A 9 -25.39 29.37 24.96
C LEU A 9 -25.81 28.50 23.75
N VAL A 10 -27.07 28.60 23.31
CA VAL A 10 -27.57 27.92 22.11
C VAL A 10 -26.85 28.39 20.84
N ILE A 11 -26.63 29.70 20.70
CA ILE A 11 -25.87 30.26 19.56
C ILE A 11 -24.41 29.79 19.58
N GLY A 12 -23.77 29.79 20.75
CA GLY A 12 -22.40 29.28 20.91
C GLY A 12 -22.27 27.80 20.51
N ALA A 13 -23.20 26.96 20.97
CA ALA A 13 -23.25 25.54 20.60
C ALA A 13 -23.45 25.34 19.09
N ALA A 14 -24.34 26.12 18.45
CA ALA A 14 -24.57 26.06 17.02
C ALA A 14 -23.32 26.40 16.18
N VAL A 15 -22.53 27.41 16.62
CA VAL A 15 -21.26 27.77 15.95
C VAL A 15 -20.23 26.65 16.09
N VAL A 16 -20.07 26.07 17.29
CA VAL A 16 -19.13 24.95 17.50
C VAL A 16 -19.50 23.72 16.67
N ILE A 17 -20.79 23.36 16.62
CA ILE A 17 -21.30 22.27 15.78
C ILE A 17 -21.04 22.54 14.29
N GLY A 18 -21.25 23.79 13.84
CA GLY A 18 -20.95 24.19 12.46
C GLY A 18 -19.47 24.06 12.09
N VAL A 19 -18.55 24.45 12.98
CA VAL A 19 -17.10 24.31 12.77
C VAL A 19 -16.68 22.83 12.75
N LEU A 20 -17.22 22.00 13.65
CA LEU A 20 -16.94 20.56 13.66
C LEU A 20 -17.42 19.86 12.38
N LEU A 21 -18.65 20.15 11.93
CA LEU A 21 -19.18 19.65 10.65
C LEU A 21 -18.34 20.10 9.45
N PHE A 22 -17.86 21.35 9.44
CA PHE A 22 -17.01 21.87 8.37
C PHE A 22 -15.64 21.18 8.34
N ASN A 23 -14.98 21.03 9.49
CA ASN A 23 -13.69 20.35 9.61
C ASN A 23 -13.79 18.88 9.18
N TRP A 24 -14.83 18.17 9.62
CA TRP A 24 -15.13 16.80 9.17
C TRP A 24 -15.31 16.69 7.66
N LEU A 25 -16.04 17.64 7.06
CA LEU A 25 -16.24 17.68 5.61
C LEU A 25 -14.94 17.92 4.84
N GLN A 26 -13.98 18.68 5.40
CA GLN A 26 -12.62 18.76 4.86
C GLN A 26 -11.88 17.43 5.01
N GLU A 27 -11.80 16.86 6.22
CA GLU A 27 -11.03 15.62 6.46
C GLU A 27 -11.56 14.44 5.61
N ARG A 28 -12.88 14.33 5.44
CA ARG A 28 -13.47 13.34 4.53
C ARG A 28 -13.10 13.55 3.07
N ARG A 29 -12.87 14.79 2.62
CA ARG A 29 -12.48 15.11 1.25
C ARG A 29 -10.99 14.86 1.03
N PHE A 30 -10.12 15.24 1.97
CA PHE A 30 -8.70 14.88 1.92
C PHE A 30 -8.50 13.36 1.92
N ARG A 31 -9.18 12.60 2.79
CA ARG A 31 -9.14 11.12 2.75
C ARG A 31 -9.70 10.50 1.45
N LYS A 32 -10.42 11.24 0.61
CA LYS A 32 -10.80 10.80 -0.75
C LYS A 32 -9.71 11.13 -1.78
N GLN A 33 -9.11 12.31 -1.70
CA GLN A 33 -8.02 12.73 -2.59
C GLN A 33 -6.76 11.87 -2.38
N ILE A 34 -6.43 11.50 -1.14
CA ILE A 34 -5.36 10.54 -0.81
C ILE A 34 -5.63 9.18 -1.48
N GLY A 35 -6.88 8.70 -1.46
CA GLY A 35 -7.27 7.47 -2.13
C GLY A 35 -7.20 7.54 -3.66
N ALA A 36 -7.51 8.70 -4.25
CA ALA A 36 -7.43 8.90 -5.71
C ALA A 36 -5.97 9.04 -6.19
N ALA A 37 -5.23 9.99 -5.62
CA ALA A 37 -3.87 10.37 -6.05
C ALA A 37 -2.84 9.23 -5.95
N PHE A 38 -3.14 8.16 -5.20
CA PHE A 38 -2.30 6.98 -5.04
C PHE A 38 -2.93 5.66 -5.53
N GLN A 39 -4.20 5.65 -5.96
CA GLN A 39 -4.72 4.52 -6.74
C GLN A 39 -4.27 4.67 -8.19
N ALA A 40 -3.18 3.98 -8.53
CA ALA A 40 -2.74 3.84 -9.92
C ALA A 40 -3.88 3.19 -10.75
N PRO A 41 -4.45 3.87 -11.77
CA PRO A 41 -5.41 3.26 -12.65
C PRO A 41 -4.66 2.25 -13.53
N VAL A 42 -4.76 0.97 -13.19
CA VAL A 42 -4.37 -0.11 -14.11
C VAL A 42 -5.42 -0.12 -15.23
N ALA A 43 -5.18 0.71 -16.24
CA ALA A 43 -6.06 0.88 -17.38
C ALA A 43 -6.30 -0.47 -18.07
N ASP A 44 -7.54 -0.94 -18.07
CA ASP A 44 -7.94 -2.17 -18.77
C ASP A 44 -7.77 -1.96 -20.28
N PRO A 45 -6.81 -2.66 -20.94
CA PRO A 45 -6.49 -2.38 -22.34
C PRO A 45 -7.57 -2.81 -23.36
N LEU A 46 -8.71 -3.35 -22.90
CA LEU A 46 -9.73 -3.97 -23.75
C LEU A 46 -10.93 -3.08 -24.08
N MET A 47 -11.09 -1.90 -23.46
CA MET A 47 -12.37 -1.18 -23.47
C MET A 47 -12.31 0.30 -23.91
N GLN A 48 -12.33 0.55 -25.23
CA GLN A 48 -12.81 1.81 -25.85
C GLN A 48 -12.83 1.73 -27.40
N PRO A 49 -13.69 2.49 -28.11
CA PRO A 49 -15.14 2.62 -27.89
C PRO A 49 -15.98 2.54 -29.19
N ALA A 50 -17.30 2.35 -29.09
CA ALA A 50 -18.21 2.55 -30.22
C ALA A 50 -19.63 2.99 -29.81
N ALA A 51 -20.03 4.18 -30.29
CA ALA A 51 -21.40 4.72 -30.41
C ALA A 51 -22.35 4.77 -29.18
N ALA A 52 -22.73 5.99 -28.81
CA ALA A 52 -23.88 6.36 -27.95
C ALA A 52 -25.18 6.47 -28.82
N PRO A 53 -26.37 7.03 -28.41
CA PRO A 53 -26.59 7.97 -27.29
C PRO A 53 -27.96 7.95 -26.51
N HIS A 54 -28.02 8.81 -25.47
CA HIS A 54 -29.21 9.38 -24.76
C HIS A 54 -30.13 8.41 -23.98
N GLU A 55 -30.68 8.72 -22.78
CA GLU A 55 -30.72 9.93 -21.92
C GLU A 55 -31.14 9.54 -20.46
N SER A 56 -31.25 10.37 -19.40
CA SER A 56 -31.07 11.83 -19.20
C SER A 56 -30.61 12.26 -17.77
N GLN A 57 -31.52 12.29 -16.79
CA GLN A 57 -31.52 13.14 -15.57
C GLN A 57 -32.38 12.48 -14.46
N GLU A 58 -32.34 12.74 -13.14
CA GLU A 58 -31.56 13.54 -12.15
C GLU A 58 -31.84 12.90 -10.74
N ARG A 59 -31.21 13.15 -9.56
CA ARG A 59 -29.92 13.73 -9.09
C ARG A 59 -29.93 13.86 -7.54
N ILE A 60 -28.75 13.87 -6.87
CA ILE A 60 -28.49 14.29 -5.44
C ILE A 60 -29.08 13.38 -4.32
N GLU A 61 -28.46 13.10 -3.15
CA GLU A 61 -27.05 13.11 -2.65
C GLU A 61 -26.91 12.19 -1.37
N PRO A 62 -25.70 11.94 -0.80
CA PRO A 62 -25.44 10.83 0.16
C PRO A 62 -24.83 11.17 1.55
N ALA A 63 -24.55 10.11 2.33
CA ALA A 63 -23.55 9.98 3.43
C ALA A 63 -23.96 10.54 4.83
N LEU A 64 -23.21 10.45 5.95
CA LEU A 64 -21.77 10.20 6.23
C LEU A 64 -21.47 9.50 7.61
N ARG A 65 -20.46 8.57 7.68
CA ARG A 65 -19.39 8.28 8.74
C ARG A 65 -19.76 8.38 10.26
N GLU A 66 -18.94 8.22 11.33
CA GLU A 66 -17.51 8.48 11.71
C GLU A 66 -17.20 7.84 13.12
N PRO A 67 -16.25 8.24 14.03
CA PRO A 67 -14.83 8.72 14.03
C PRO A 67 -13.84 7.70 14.71
N VAL A 68 -12.49 7.77 14.82
CA VAL A 68 -11.48 8.81 15.22
C VAL A 68 -11.53 9.14 16.74
N PHE A 69 -10.49 9.20 17.60
CA PHE A 69 -9.08 8.72 17.75
C PHE A 69 -8.54 9.32 19.11
N ASP A 70 -7.22 9.19 19.39
CA ASP A 70 -6.37 10.06 20.25
C ASP A 70 -6.29 9.82 21.80
N ALA A 71 -5.20 10.14 22.54
CA ALA A 71 -3.92 10.83 22.23
C ALA A 71 -2.75 10.53 23.23
N ALA A 72 -1.51 10.95 22.87
CA ALA A 72 -0.42 11.52 23.75
C ALA A 72 0.33 10.60 24.79
N GLU A 73 1.58 10.85 25.28
CA GLU A 73 2.69 11.80 24.97
C GLU A 73 4.06 11.40 25.63
N GLU A 74 5.12 12.22 25.40
CA GLU A 74 6.43 12.34 26.12
C GLU A 74 7.56 11.25 25.95
N ALA A 75 8.75 11.48 26.53
CA ALA A 75 10.05 11.22 25.85
C ALA A 75 11.31 10.91 26.72
N VAL A 76 12.49 10.91 26.06
CA VAL A 76 13.91 11.06 26.52
C VAL A 76 14.77 9.79 26.81
N VAL A 77 16.04 9.88 26.37
CA VAL A 77 17.25 9.02 26.62
C VAL A 77 17.39 7.70 25.83
N VAL A 78 18.50 7.58 25.09
CA VAL A 78 19.10 6.31 24.63
C VAL A 78 20.52 6.21 25.16
N HIS A 79 20.94 5.01 25.61
CA HIS A 79 22.31 4.72 26.00
C HIS A 79 22.83 3.49 25.24
N ILE A 80 23.97 3.62 24.56
CA ILE A 80 24.50 2.59 23.66
C ILE A 80 25.69 1.88 24.32
N GLN A 81 25.68 0.54 24.32
CA GLN A 81 26.90 -0.27 24.48
C GLN A 81 26.95 -1.36 23.40
N ARG A 82 28.16 -1.63 22.89
CA ARG A 82 28.47 -2.63 21.86
C ARG A 82 29.10 -3.89 22.50
N PRO A 83 29.21 -5.02 21.77
CA PRO A 83 29.42 -6.33 22.37
C PRO A 83 30.88 -6.63 22.77
N VAL A 84 31.04 -7.70 23.54
CA VAL A 84 32.33 -8.31 23.93
C VAL A 84 32.32 -9.78 23.52
N GLU A 85 33.23 -10.18 22.64
CA GLU A 85 33.63 -11.58 22.46
C GLU A 85 34.62 -11.99 23.56
N PRO A 86 34.68 -13.29 23.87
CA PRO A 86 35.98 -13.91 24.18
C PRO A 86 36.28 -15.11 23.28
N SER A 87 37.57 -15.29 23.01
CA SER A 87 38.14 -16.32 22.13
C SER A 87 38.82 -17.45 22.94
N ALA A 88 39.37 -18.42 22.21
CA ALA A 88 40.24 -19.52 22.63
C ALA A 88 39.60 -20.73 23.36
N ALA A 89 40.21 -21.92 23.36
CA ALA A 89 40.92 -22.72 22.32
C ALA A 89 41.48 -24.01 22.96
N ALA A 90 41.57 -25.09 22.17
CA ALA A 90 42.36 -26.31 22.44
C ALA A 90 41.97 -27.18 23.67
N ALA A 91 42.28 -28.49 23.74
CA ALA A 91 42.49 -29.53 22.73
C ALA A 91 42.53 -30.93 23.41
N LEU A 92 42.68 -31.98 22.58
CA LEU A 92 43.14 -33.36 22.87
C LEU A 92 42.10 -34.44 23.25
N HIS A 93 42.22 -35.54 22.48
CA HIS A 93 41.74 -36.91 22.69
C HIS A 93 42.66 -37.68 23.68
N PRO A 94 42.44 -38.96 24.08
CA PRO A 94 41.56 -39.98 23.46
C PRO A 94 40.79 -40.95 24.37
N ASP A 95 39.93 -41.79 23.76
CA ASP A 95 40.07 -43.26 23.87
C ASP A 95 39.49 -43.97 22.62
N ARG A 96 39.60 -45.31 22.56
CA ARG A 96 39.52 -46.17 21.38
C ARG A 96 38.42 -47.24 21.48
N ALA A 97 37.64 -47.43 20.41
CA ALA A 97 36.90 -48.67 20.16
C ALA A 97 36.73 -48.92 18.65
N GLU A 98 37.23 -50.06 18.16
CA GLU A 98 37.02 -50.53 16.78
C GLU A 98 35.87 -51.55 16.76
N ALA A 99 34.90 -51.38 15.85
CA ALA A 99 33.86 -52.38 15.60
C ALA A 99 33.40 -52.33 14.13
N ALA A 100 34.05 -53.12 13.27
CA ALA A 100 33.74 -53.16 11.83
C ALA A 100 32.64 -54.19 11.53
N PHE A 101 31.52 -53.76 10.95
CA PHE A 101 30.47 -54.66 10.45
C PHE A 101 29.93 -54.25 9.07
N ARG A 102 30.48 -54.92 8.05
CA ARG A 102 29.88 -55.36 6.77
C ARG A 102 29.02 -54.38 5.96
N ASP A 103 29.48 -54.14 4.73
CA ASP A 103 28.62 -53.78 3.60
C ASP A 103 27.43 -54.74 3.45
N VAL A 104 26.27 -54.16 3.12
CA VAL A 104 25.18 -54.85 2.41
C VAL A 104 24.71 -53.95 1.28
N THR A 105 24.92 -54.39 0.04
CA THR A 105 24.55 -53.67 -1.18
C THR A 105 23.04 -53.69 -1.41
N ALA A 106 22.37 -52.53 -1.34
CA ALA A 106 21.08 -52.30 -2.01
C ALA A 106 20.64 -50.80 -2.00
N THR A 107 21.50 -49.86 -2.38
CA THR A 107 21.02 -48.48 -2.64
C THR A 107 20.20 -48.50 -3.93
N ALA A 108 18.88 -48.68 -3.79
CA ALA A 108 17.95 -48.28 -4.85
C ALA A 108 18.16 -46.79 -5.08
N ALA A 109 18.66 -46.41 -6.27
CA ALA A 109 18.82 -45.01 -6.63
C ALA A 109 17.44 -44.35 -6.55
N PRO A 110 17.26 -43.27 -5.76
CA PRO A 110 16.04 -42.50 -5.86
C PRO A 110 15.97 -41.96 -7.28
N SER A 111 14.89 -42.27 -8.00
CA SER A 111 14.55 -41.54 -9.21
C SER A 111 14.64 -40.05 -8.92
N PRO A 112 15.18 -39.21 -9.83
CA PRO A 112 15.17 -37.77 -9.64
C PRO A 112 13.72 -37.29 -9.66
N VAL A 113 13.10 -37.27 -8.47
CA VAL A 113 11.95 -36.43 -8.18
C VAL A 113 12.43 -35.01 -8.40
N THR A 114 12.08 -34.46 -9.56
CA THR A 114 12.22 -33.04 -9.84
C THR A 114 11.32 -32.31 -8.83
N HIS A 115 11.87 -32.03 -7.65
CA HIS A 115 11.26 -31.15 -6.68
C HIS A 115 11.07 -29.80 -7.37
N ALA A 116 9.82 -29.51 -7.75
CA ALA A 116 9.47 -28.21 -8.28
C ALA A 116 9.88 -27.14 -7.26
N ALA A 117 10.26 -25.96 -7.74
CA ALA A 117 10.53 -24.85 -6.85
C ALA A 117 9.29 -24.58 -5.98
N PRO A 118 9.44 -24.15 -4.71
CA PRO A 118 8.28 -23.80 -3.89
C PRO A 118 7.48 -22.67 -4.55
N ALA A 119 6.17 -22.66 -4.31
CA ALA A 119 5.27 -21.67 -4.90
C ALA A 119 5.72 -20.22 -4.58
N PRO A 120 5.71 -19.28 -5.54
CA PRO A 120 6.18 -17.91 -5.33
C PRO A 120 5.13 -17.04 -4.61
N TYR A 121 5.03 -17.19 -3.30
CA TYR A 121 4.24 -16.34 -2.39
C TYR A 121 5.13 -15.64 -1.35
N ASP A 122 4.60 -14.59 -0.73
CA ASP A 122 5.29 -13.82 0.30
C ASP A 122 4.89 -14.27 1.71
N GLU A 123 5.70 -15.14 2.32
CA GLU A 123 5.47 -15.71 3.65
C GLU A 123 5.21 -14.68 4.76
N LEU A 124 5.80 -13.48 4.63
CA LEU A 124 5.63 -12.44 5.63
C LEU A 124 4.23 -11.83 5.59
N ILE A 125 3.67 -11.61 4.40
CA ILE A 125 2.41 -10.84 4.22
C ILE A 125 1.24 -11.66 3.66
N GLU A 126 1.38 -12.98 3.47
CA GLU A 126 0.33 -13.83 2.91
C GLU A 126 -0.03 -15.01 3.84
N TYR A 127 -1.33 -15.30 3.92
CA TYR A 127 -1.89 -16.57 4.34
C TYR A 127 -1.95 -17.52 3.14
N ARG A 128 -1.79 -18.82 3.35
CA ARG A 128 -1.67 -19.81 2.28
C ARG A 128 -2.61 -21.00 2.49
N VAL A 129 -3.28 -21.37 1.41
CA VAL A 129 -4.06 -22.60 1.28
C VAL A 129 -3.50 -23.40 0.10
N ARG A 130 -3.05 -24.63 0.37
CA ARG A 130 -2.48 -25.55 -0.62
C ARG A 130 -3.52 -26.58 -1.04
N VAL A 131 -3.64 -26.85 -2.33
CA VAL A 131 -4.46 -27.92 -2.89
C VAL A 131 -3.56 -28.89 -3.66
N ALA A 132 -3.50 -30.13 -3.19
CA ALA A 132 -2.82 -31.21 -3.89
C ALA A 132 -3.77 -31.80 -4.95
N ALA A 133 -3.32 -31.87 -6.19
CA ALA A 133 -4.10 -32.31 -7.33
C ALA A 133 -3.34 -33.34 -8.19
N ASP A 134 -4.04 -33.89 -9.19
CA ASP A 134 -3.46 -34.74 -10.22
C ASP A 134 -4.13 -34.40 -11.56
N GLY A 135 -3.57 -33.40 -12.26
CA GLY A 135 -4.06 -32.95 -13.56
C GLY A 135 -5.45 -32.29 -13.56
N VAL A 136 -5.83 -31.57 -12.50
CA VAL A 136 -7.12 -30.87 -12.44
C VAL A 136 -7.13 -29.67 -13.39
N ALA A 137 -8.19 -29.52 -14.18
CA ALA A 137 -8.35 -28.40 -15.11
C ALA A 137 -8.70 -27.09 -14.36
N ALA A 138 -8.20 -25.95 -14.84
CA ALA A 138 -8.42 -24.64 -14.23
C ALA A 138 -9.91 -24.31 -13.98
N ALA A 139 -10.78 -24.76 -14.90
CA ALA A 139 -12.22 -24.58 -14.87
C ALA A 139 -12.90 -25.12 -13.60
N ALA A 140 -12.29 -26.10 -12.90
CA ALA A 140 -12.78 -26.66 -11.64
C ALA A 140 -12.92 -25.61 -10.52
N PHE A 141 -12.20 -24.48 -10.63
CA PHE A 141 -12.11 -23.47 -9.57
C PHE A 141 -12.78 -22.12 -9.93
N VAL A 142 -13.47 -21.99 -11.07
CA VAL A 142 -14.14 -20.74 -11.52
C VAL A 142 -14.97 -20.09 -10.41
N ASP A 143 -15.81 -20.89 -9.75
CA ASP A 143 -16.70 -20.43 -8.68
C ASP A 143 -15.93 -19.91 -7.45
N ALA A 144 -14.88 -20.61 -7.02
CA ALA A 144 -14.06 -20.20 -5.90
C ALA A 144 -13.17 -19.00 -6.24
N PHE A 145 -12.63 -18.94 -7.46
CA PHE A 145 -11.88 -17.78 -7.96
C PHE A 145 -12.73 -16.51 -7.96
N ASN A 146 -13.98 -16.60 -8.44
CA ASN A 146 -14.90 -15.46 -8.43
C ASN A 146 -15.33 -15.06 -7.00
N LYS A 147 -15.65 -16.03 -6.13
CA LYS A 147 -16.06 -15.76 -4.73
C LYS A 147 -14.92 -15.26 -3.86
N THR A 148 -13.68 -15.71 -4.07
CA THR A 148 -12.52 -15.24 -3.28
C THR A 148 -12.19 -13.77 -3.53
N ARG A 149 -12.55 -13.21 -4.70
CA ARG A 149 -12.44 -11.77 -4.98
C ARG A 149 -13.38 -10.89 -4.12
N THR A 150 -14.43 -11.46 -3.51
CA THR A 150 -15.34 -10.71 -2.62
C THR A 150 -14.97 -10.80 -1.13
N LEU A 151 -13.82 -11.40 -0.79
CA LEU A 151 -13.36 -11.51 0.61
C LEU A 151 -12.82 -10.19 1.20
N GLY A 152 -12.61 -9.15 0.38
CA GLY A 152 -12.18 -7.82 0.85
C GLY A 152 -10.68 -7.67 1.10
N LYS A 153 -9.87 -8.71 0.83
CA LYS A 153 -8.39 -8.65 0.78
C LYS A 153 -7.89 -9.21 -0.57
N PRO A 154 -6.73 -8.76 -1.09
CA PRO A 154 -6.14 -9.33 -2.30
C PRO A 154 -5.93 -10.85 -2.19
N VAL A 155 -6.49 -11.60 -3.13
CA VAL A 155 -6.29 -13.05 -3.25
C VAL A 155 -5.53 -13.37 -4.55
N ARG A 156 -4.51 -14.22 -4.46
CA ARG A 156 -3.78 -14.76 -5.61
C ARG A 156 -4.04 -16.26 -5.76
N TRP A 157 -4.06 -16.72 -7.01
CA TRP A 157 -4.15 -18.12 -7.36
C TRP A 157 -2.90 -18.49 -8.18
N LEU A 158 -2.08 -19.38 -7.65
CA LEU A 158 -0.88 -19.91 -8.28
C LEU A 158 -1.08 -21.38 -8.62
N GLY A 159 -0.70 -21.79 -9.83
CA GLY A 159 -0.76 -23.18 -10.26
C GLY A 159 0.59 -23.66 -10.78
N LEU A 160 0.92 -24.92 -10.49
CA LEU A 160 2.02 -25.65 -11.10
C LEU A 160 1.44 -26.55 -12.21
N PRO A 161 1.62 -26.23 -13.51
CA PRO A 161 1.06 -27.02 -14.59
C PRO A 161 1.60 -28.46 -14.59
N THR A 162 0.78 -29.42 -15.01
CA THR A 162 1.15 -30.84 -15.03
C THR A 162 2.36 -31.08 -15.94
N GLY A 163 3.48 -31.54 -15.35
CA GLY A 163 4.75 -31.77 -16.06
C GLY A 163 5.62 -30.52 -16.25
N ALA A 164 5.22 -29.36 -15.73
CA ALA A 164 6.07 -28.17 -15.65
C ALA A 164 6.86 -28.13 -14.33
N ALA A 165 7.95 -27.36 -14.32
CA ALA A 165 8.78 -27.10 -13.13
C ALA A 165 8.62 -25.67 -12.56
N ALA A 166 7.79 -24.85 -13.19
CA ALA A 166 7.58 -23.44 -12.86
C ALA A 166 6.10 -23.15 -12.60
N TRP A 167 5.84 -22.29 -11.62
CA TRP A 167 4.49 -21.83 -11.27
C TRP A 167 4.05 -20.66 -12.15
N GLU A 168 2.76 -20.57 -12.45
CA GLU A 168 2.12 -19.43 -13.11
C GLU A 168 0.92 -18.92 -12.29
N ASP A 169 0.54 -17.65 -12.47
CA ASP A 169 -0.71 -17.12 -11.91
C ASP A 169 -1.91 -17.76 -12.64
N MET A 170 -2.60 -18.65 -11.95
CA MET A 170 -3.65 -19.53 -12.46
C MET A 170 -4.88 -18.72 -12.94
N GLN A 171 -5.29 -18.95 -14.19
CA GLN A 171 -6.48 -18.30 -14.78
C GLN A 171 -7.55 -19.37 -15.07
N PRO A 172 -8.73 -19.32 -14.43
CA PRO A 172 -9.70 -20.43 -14.46
C PRO A 172 -10.39 -20.64 -15.82
N TRP A 173 -10.24 -19.71 -16.77
CA TRP A 173 -10.72 -19.83 -18.16
C TRP A 173 -9.67 -20.39 -19.13
N ARG A 174 -8.44 -20.69 -18.71
CA ARG A 174 -7.45 -21.38 -19.54
C ARG A 174 -7.65 -22.89 -19.46
N ASP A 175 -7.53 -23.58 -20.60
CA ASP A 175 -7.47 -25.05 -20.64
C ASP A 175 -6.07 -25.56 -20.24
N VAL A 176 -5.70 -25.28 -18.99
CA VAL A 176 -4.47 -25.74 -18.35
C VAL A 176 -4.84 -26.68 -17.20
N ARG A 177 -4.04 -27.74 -17.05
CA ARG A 177 -4.15 -28.71 -15.96
C ARG A 177 -3.02 -28.53 -14.98
N TYR A 178 -3.34 -28.55 -13.69
CA TYR A 178 -2.42 -28.30 -12.59
C TYR A 178 -2.25 -29.56 -11.72
N GLN A 179 -1.01 -29.79 -11.25
CA GLN A 179 -0.67 -30.83 -10.28
C GLN A 179 -0.63 -30.30 -8.85
N GLU A 180 -0.31 -29.01 -8.66
CA GLU A 180 -0.46 -28.32 -7.38
C GLU A 180 -1.08 -26.95 -7.61
N ILE A 181 -1.91 -26.51 -6.69
CA ILE A 181 -2.50 -25.17 -6.66
C ILE A 181 -2.25 -24.56 -5.28
N VAL A 182 -1.85 -23.29 -5.25
CA VAL A 182 -1.64 -22.50 -4.04
C VAL A 182 -2.47 -21.24 -4.14
N VAL A 183 -3.41 -21.08 -3.23
CA VAL A 183 -4.24 -19.88 -3.08
C VAL A 183 -3.71 -19.09 -1.90
N THR A 184 -3.46 -17.80 -2.07
CA THR A 184 -2.99 -16.93 -0.99
C THR A 184 -3.89 -15.72 -0.80
N LEU A 185 -4.06 -15.29 0.44
CA LEU A 185 -4.77 -14.07 0.81
C LEU A 185 -3.82 -13.15 1.58
N GLN A 186 -3.84 -11.86 1.27
CA GLN A 186 -2.95 -10.89 1.89
C GLN A 186 -3.39 -10.52 3.31
N LEU A 187 -2.47 -10.65 4.27
CA LEU A 187 -2.71 -10.55 5.72
C LEU A 187 -2.95 -9.13 6.23
N ALA A 188 -2.53 -8.10 5.50
CA ALA A 188 -2.79 -6.70 5.82
C ALA A 188 -2.65 -5.83 4.56
N ASP A 189 -3.31 -4.68 4.57
CA ASP A 189 -3.11 -3.55 3.65
C ASP A 189 -3.48 -2.26 4.41
N ARG A 190 -3.55 -1.10 3.72
CA ARG A 190 -3.84 0.19 4.34
C ARG A 190 -5.25 0.30 4.95
N ASN A 191 -6.12 -0.67 4.67
CA ASN A 191 -7.47 -0.81 5.25
C ASN A 191 -7.50 -1.81 6.43
N GLY A 192 -6.32 -2.25 6.91
CA GLY A 192 -6.11 -2.98 8.16
C GLY A 192 -5.76 -4.46 8.01
N ALA A 193 -5.61 -5.16 9.14
CA ALA A 193 -5.43 -6.60 9.23
C ALA A 193 -6.55 -7.41 8.55
N ALA A 194 -6.19 -8.56 7.98
CA ALA A 194 -7.13 -9.60 7.60
C ALA A 194 -7.79 -10.22 8.85
N GLN A 195 -9.08 -10.48 8.75
CA GLN A 195 -9.93 -10.93 9.86
C GLN A 195 -10.15 -12.46 9.82
N GLU A 196 -10.55 -13.04 10.96
CA GLU A 196 -10.74 -14.48 11.10
C GLU A 196 -11.78 -15.05 10.13
N ASP A 197 -12.89 -14.33 9.92
CA ASP A 197 -13.94 -14.70 8.96
C ASP A 197 -13.43 -14.70 7.51
N GLN A 198 -12.55 -13.77 7.13
CA GLN A 198 -11.93 -13.73 5.80
C GLN A 198 -11.02 -14.94 5.56
N LEU A 199 -10.22 -15.34 6.56
CA LEU A 199 -9.31 -16.49 6.48
C LEU A 199 -10.07 -17.82 6.49
N LEU A 200 -11.10 -17.94 7.33
CA LEU A 200 -12.01 -19.09 7.34
C LEU A 200 -12.78 -19.22 6.02
N ALA A 201 -13.36 -18.12 5.51
CA ALA A 201 -14.11 -18.13 4.26
C ALA A 201 -13.23 -18.48 3.05
N LEU A 202 -11.96 -18.05 3.02
CA LEU A 202 -10.99 -18.52 2.02
C LEU A 202 -10.83 -20.05 2.09
N CYS A 203 -10.57 -20.58 3.27
CA CYS A 203 -10.42 -22.03 3.47
C CYS A 203 -11.67 -22.81 3.04
N GLU A 204 -12.88 -22.37 3.42
CA GLU A 204 -14.11 -23.07 3.04
C GLU A 204 -14.43 -22.96 1.54
N LEU A 205 -14.17 -21.82 0.89
CA LEU A 205 -14.33 -21.68 -0.56
C LEU A 205 -13.40 -22.62 -1.34
N VAL A 206 -12.13 -22.73 -0.92
CA VAL A 206 -11.15 -23.63 -1.56
C VAL A 206 -11.45 -25.09 -1.24
N LYS A 207 -11.85 -25.43 -0.01
CA LYS A 207 -12.32 -26.78 0.37
C LYS A 207 -13.54 -27.21 -0.44
N ALA A 208 -14.53 -26.34 -0.62
CA ALA A 208 -15.76 -26.67 -1.37
C ALA A 208 -15.47 -26.99 -2.85
N ALA A 209 -14.63 -26.20 -3.52
CA ALA A 209 -14.20 -26.48 -4.88
C ALA A 209 -13.37 -27.78 -4.97
N ALA A 210 -12.46 -28.00 -4.02
CA ALA A 210 -11.66 -29.22 -3.96
C ALA A 210 -12.50 -30.49 -3.72
N GLN A 211 -13.53 -30.43 -2.87
CA GLN A 211 -14.43 -31.55 -2.56
C GLN A 211 -15.18 -32.05 -3.80
N SER A 212 -15.65 -31.14 -4.66
CA SER A 212 -16.30 -31.48 -5.94
C SER A 212 -15.42 -32.29 -6.91
N HIS A 213 -14.11 -32.29 -6.69
CA HIS A 213 -13.11 -33.01 -7.48
C HIS A 213 -12.27 -33.99 -6.65
N ASN A 214 -12.72 -34.33 -5.43
CA ASN A 214 -12.05 -35.23 -4.47
C ASN A 214 -10.60 -34.86 -4.11
N LEU A 215 -10.22 -33.59 -4.25
CA LEU A 215 -8.87 -33.09 -3.99
C LEU A 215 -8.61 -32.86 -2.50
N ARG A 216 -7.33 -32.82 -2.11
CA ARG A 216 -6.91 -32.58 -0.71
C ARG A 216 -6.48 -31.13 -0.52
N VAL A 217 -7.00 -30.50 0.53
CA VAL A 217 -6.66 -29.11 0.90
C VAL A 217 -5.95 -29.09 2.25
N ALA A 218 -4.89 -28.30 2.35
CA ALA A 218 -4.21 -27.96 3.59
C ALA A 218 -4.13 -26.42 3.70
N CYS A 219 -4.87 -25.86 4.64
CA CYS A 219 -4.63 -24.48 5.07
C CYS A 219 -3.43 -24.45 6.03
N ASP A 220 -2.69 -23.34 6.04
CA ASP A 220 -1.72 -23.07 7.11
C ASP A 220 -2.45 -22.64 8.41
N ASP A 221 -1.73 -22.51 9.52
CA ASP A 221 -2.34 -22.26 10.83
C ASP A 221 -3.06 -20.89 10.91
N LEU A 222 -4.26 -20.90 11.50
CA LEU A 222 -5.13 -19.72 11.59
C LEU A 222 -4.71 -18.76 12.70
N GLY A 223 -4.21 -19.26 13.84
CA GLY A 223 -3.75 -18.45 14.95
C GLY A 223 -2.47 -17.69 14.59
N GLU A 224 -1.46 -18.41 14.07
CA GLU A 224 -0.23 -17.79 13.58
C GLU A 224 -0.48 -16.79 12.44
N ALA A 225 -1.49 -17.03 11.60
CA ALA A 225 -1.89 -16.11 10.54
C ALA A 225 -2.53 -14.82 11.09
N LEU A 226 -3.39 -14.92 12.11
CA LEU A 226 -4.04 -13.77 12.74
C LEU A 226 -3.06 -12.93 13.58
N GLU A 227 -2.17 -13.57 14.34
CA GLU A 227 -1.09 -12.86 15.04
C GLU A 227 -0.17 -12.14 14.04
N ARG A 228 0.17 -12.80 12.91
CA ARG A 228 0.96 -12.19 11.84
C ARG A 228 0.22 -11.03 11.17
N ALA A 229 -1.07 -11.17 10.85
CA ALA A 229 -1.91 -10.08 10.33
C ALA A 229 -1.88 -8.84 11.23
N GLN A 230 -2.18 -9.00 12.52
CA GLN A 230 -2.16 -7.91 13.49
C GLN A 230 -0.76 -7.31 13.70
N ALA A 231 0.31 -8.10 13.56
CA ALA A 231 1.69 -7.64 13.70
C ALA A 231 2.24 -6.93 12.45
N ILE A 232 1.62 -7.12 11.28
CA ILE A 232 1.89 -6.32 10.07
C ILE A 232 1.06 -5.03 10.13
N ASP A 233 -0.22 -5.12 10.48
CA ASP A 233 -1.15 -3.99 10.63
C ASP A 233 -0.59 -2.90 11.55
N ARG A 234 -0.15 -3.26 12.76
CA ARG A 234 0.55 -2.34 13.67
C ARG A 234 1.81 -1.74 13.05
N PHE A 235 2.63 -2.54 12.36
CA PHE A 235 3.82 -2.04 11.67
C PHE A 235 3.47 -1.06 10.53
N CYS A 236 2.37 -1.28 9.81
CA CYS A 236 1.89 -0.34 8.80
C CYS A 236 1.54 0.99 9.46
N VAL A 237 0.79 1.00 10.57
CA VAL A 237 0.47 2.23 11.33
C VAL A 237 1.74 2.94 11.83
N ASP A 238 2.79 2.22 12.24
CA ASP A 238 4.07 2.78 12.70
C ASP A 238 4.93 3.45 11.60
N VAL A 239 4.59 3.27 10.31
CA VAL A 239 5.36 3.79 9.17
C VAL A 239 4.52 4.44 8.06
N ASP A 240 3.18 4.39 8.10
CA ASP A 240 2.27 4.99 7.11
C ASP A 240 2.25 6.52 7.21
N VAL A 241 3.32 7.13 6.72
CA VAL A 241 3.54 8.57 6.71
C VAL A 241 3.32 9.11 5.29
N LEU A 242 2.42 10.08 5.17
CA LEU A 242 2.25 10.91 3.99
C LEU A 242 2.79 12.30 4.30
N ILE A 243 3.74 12.79 3.50
CA ILE A 243 4.28 14.15 3.64
C ILE A 243 3.58 15.08 2.65
N GLY A 244 2.98 16.15 3.16
CA GLY A 244 2.51 17.29 2.38
C GLY A 244 3.54 18.42 2.32
N LEU A 245 3.75 19.00 1.14
CA LEU A 245 4.46 20.27 0.97
C LEU A 245 3.61 21.20 0.09
N ASN A 246 3.25 22.38 0.60
CA ASN A 246 2.29 23.26 -0.04
C ASN A 246 2.99 24.44 -0.71
N VAL A 247 2.61 24.79 -1.95
CA VAL A 247 3.03 26.01 -2.64
C VAL A 247 1.85 26.97 -2.68
N VAL A 248 1.90 28.02 -1.86
CA VAL A 248 0.83 29.01 -1.68
C VAL A 248 1.25 30.38 -2.20
N ALA A 249 0.28 31.26 -2.47
CA ALA A 249 0.54 32.64 -2.86
C ALA A 249 1.20 33.47 -1.72
N ARG A 250 1.78 34.63 -2.06
CA ARG A 250 2.28 35.59 -1.06
C ARG A 250 1.15 36.53 -0.64
N GLY A 251 0.73 36.45 0.62
CA GLY A 251 -0.41 37.20 1.14
C GLY A 251 -1.73 36.67 0.59
N GLU A 252 -2.76 37.53 0.53
CA GLU A 252 -4.12 37.20 0.03
C GLU A 252 -4.19 37.06 -1.51
N GLY A 253 -3.09 36.68 -2.15
CA GLY A 253 -3.01 36.44 -3.59
C GLY A 253 -3.52 35.05 -3.99
N ALA A 254 -3.48 34.78 -5.29
CA ALA A 254 -3.78 33.47 -5.86
C ALA A 254 -2.69 33.08 -6.87
N VAL A 255 -2.33 31.80 -6.92
CA VAL A 255 -1.37 31.25 -7.88
C VAL A 255 -2.05 30.95 -9.22
N ASN A 256 -1.36 31.21 -10.34
CA ASN A 256 -1.92 30.97 -11.67
C ASN A 256 -1.74 29.50 -12.08
N LEU A 257 -2.84 28.76 -12.26
CA LEU A 257 -2.80 27.31 -12.51
C LEU A 257 -2.14 26.96 -13.85
N ALA A 258 -2.28 27.78 -14.89
CA ALA A 258 -1.64 27.56 -16.19
C ALA A 258 -0.10 27.67 -16.14
N ARG A 259 0.48 28.35 -15.15
CA ARG A 259 1.92 28.26 -14.87
C ARG A 259 2.30 26.94 -14.23
N ILE A 260 1.48 26.49 -13.27
CA ILE A 260 1.71 25.25 -12.52
C ILE A 260 1.65 24.02 -13.44
N VAL A 261 0.62 23.93 -14.29
CA VAL A 261 0.47 22.87 -15.30
C VAL A 261 1.73 22.76 -16.17
N ARG A 262 2.15 23.85 -16.81
CA ARG A 262 3.35 23.87 -17.66
C ARG A 262 4.63 23.52 -16.90
N GLN A 263 4.72 23.86 -15.61
CA GLN A 263 5.87 23.48 -14.78
C GLN A 263 5.84 21.98 -14.39
N ALA A 264 4.66 21.39 -14.16
CA ALA A 264 4.52 19.95 -13.92
C ALA A 264 4.89 19.15 -15.19
N GLU A 265 4.28 19.48 -16.32
CA GLU A 265 4.53 18.88 -17.64
C GLU A 265 6.02 18.94 -18.02
N SER A 266 6.65 20.11 -17.93
CA SER A 266 8.08 20.28 -18.24
C SER A 266 9.04 19.63 -17.25
N SER A 267 8.54 19.12 -16.12
CA SER A 267 9.31 18.27 -15.19
C SER A 267 9.07 16.77 -15.38
N GLY A 268 8.25 16.38 -16.37
CA GLY A 268 7.94 14.97 -16.67
C GLY A 268 6.81 14.38 -15.81
N MET A 269 6.01 15.22 -15.14
CA MET A 269 4.79 14.74 -14.48
C MET A 269 3.69 14.50 -15.52
N VAL A 270 2.93 13.41 -15.32
CA VAL A 270 1.79 13.02 -16.15
C VAL A 270 0.49 13.35 -15.41
N LEU A 271 -0.53 13.82 -16.12
CA LEU A 271 -1.86 14.04 -15.55
C LEU A 271 -2.66 12.72 -15.54
N GLY A 272 -3.12 12.29 -14.36
CA GLY A 272 -4.02 11.14 -14.20
C GLY A 272 -5.46 11.45 -14.57
N GLU A 273 -6.27 10.40 -14.78
CA GLU A 273 -7.72 10.53 -15.05
C GLU A 273 -8.50 11.12 -13.86
N ASP A 274 -7.92 11.10 -12.66
CA ASP A 274 -8.43 11.73 -11.44
C ASP A 274 -8.19 13.25 -11.40
N GLY A 275 -7.43 13.80 -12.35
CA GLY A 275 -7.06 15.20 -12.41
C GLY A 275 -5.92 15.58 -11.45
N VAL A 276 -5.05 14.63 -11.09
CA VAL A 276 -3.84 14.84 -10.29
C VAL A 276 -2.59 14.65 -11.16
N PHE A 277 -1.58 15.51 -11.01
CA PHE A 277 -0.28 15.29 -11.67
C PHE A 277 0.57 14.33 -10.85
N GLN A 278 1.14 13.30 -11.47
CA GLN A 278 2.03 12.33 -10.83
C GLN A 278 3.40 12.32 -11.52
N LEU A 279 4.48 12.31 -10.74
CA LEU A 279 5.79 11.88 -11.25
C LEU A 279 5.87 10.37 -11.07
N LEU A 280 6.14 9.61 -12.14
CA LEU A 280 6.18 8.14 -12.11
C LEU A 280 7.62 7.61 -12.18
N ASP A 281 7.83 6.42 -11.60
CA ASP A 281 9.07 5.65 -11.78
C ASP A 281 9.07 4.80 -13.06
N SER A 282 10.15 4.07 -13.32
CA SER A 282 10.28 3.20 -14.50
C SER A 282 9.38 1.96 -14.51
N ARG A 283 8.60 1.73 -13.45
CA ARG A 283 7.57 0.67 -13.33
C ARG A 283 6.15 1.24 -13.47
N GLY A 284 6.01 2.57 -13.47
CA GLY A 284 4.72 3.26 -13.46
C GLY A 284 4.16 3.56 -12.06
N GLU A 285 4.96 3.40 -10.99
CA GLU A 285 4.53 3.72 -9.62
C GLU A 285 4.77 5.21 -9.30
N PRO A 286 3.87 5.89 -8.57
CA PRO A 286 4.02 7.30 -8.23
C PRO A 286 5.16 7.55 -7.23
N LEU A 287 6.07 8.44 -7.61
CA LEU A 287 7.17 8.97 -6.79
C LEU A 287 6.74 10.16 -5.92
N TYR A 288 5.86 11.01 -6.45
CA TYR A 288 5.06 11.98 -5.72
C TYR A 288 3.92 12.50 -6.61
N ALA A 289 2.85 12.95 -5.97
CA ALA A 289 1.72 13.60 -6.62
C ALA A 289 1.76 15.13 -6.41
N LEU A 290 1.10 15.87 -7.29
CA LEU A 290 0.84 17.30 -7.21
C LEU A 290 -0.66 17.51 -7.39
N CYS A 291 -1.32 17.89 -6.31
CA CYS A 291 -2.75 18.11 -6.20
C CYS A 291 -3.08 19.61 -6.20
N ASN A 292 -4.25 19.99 -6.71
CA ASN A 292 -4.80 21.33 -6.45
C ASN A 292 -5.16 21.44 -4.96
N HIS A 293 -4.90 22.60 -4.34
CA HIS A 293 -5.35 22.85 -2.97
C HIS A 293 -6.85 23.18 -2.90
N ASP A 294 -7.41 23.74 -3.99
CA ASP A 294 -8.85 23.94 -4.13
C ASP A 294 -9.58 22.64 -4.53
N ALA A 295 -10.89 22.60 -4.33
CA ALA A 295 -11.71 21.40 -4.53
C ALA A 295 -11.90 20.95 -6.00
N GLU A 296 -11.36 21.69 -6.97
CA GLU A 296 -11.42 21.36 -8.40
C GLU A 296 -10.11 20.71 -8.86
N PRO A 297 -10.11 19.48 -9.40
CA PRO A 297 -8.90 18.87 -9.97
C PRO A 297 -8.32 19.66 -11.15
N PHE A 298 -7.09 19.30 -11.56
CA PHE A 298 -6.51 19.81 -12.80
C PHE A 298 -7.32 19.28 -14.00
N GLY A 299 -7.60 20.15 -14.97
CA GLY A 299 -8.25 19.77 -16.23
C GLY A 299 -7.22 19.47 -17.31
N GLY A 300 -7.56 18.57 -18.23
CA GLY A 300 -6.69 18.18 -19.36
C GLY A 300 -6.41 19.29 -20.38
N GLU A 301 -7.19 20.39 -20.38
CA GLU A 301 -6.84 21.61 -21.11
C GLU A 301 -6.54 22.76 -20.13
N PRO A 302 -5.41 23.48 -20.28
CA PRO A 302 -5.04 24.60 -19.43
C PRO A 302 -5.87 25.85 -19.77
N VAL A 303 -7.06 25.95 -19.18
CA VAL A 303 -7.93 27.14 -19.30
C VAL A 303 -7.23 28.37 -18.73
N GLU A 304 -6.91 29.33 -19.60
CA GLU A 304 -6.28 30.60 -19.19
C GLU A 304 -7.12 31.36 -18.16
N GLY A 305 -6.45 32.01 -17.21
CA GLY A 305 -7.09 32.80 -16.16
C GLY A 305 -7.60 32.03 -14.94
N ARG A 306 -7.62 30.68 -14.93
CA ARG A 306 -7.87 29.92 -13.69
C ARG A 306 -6.73 30.15 -12.68
N ASN A 307 -7.10 30.60 -11.48
CA ASN A 307 -6.21 30.81 -10.35
C ASN A 307 -6.64 29.92 -9.17
N SER A 308 -5.74 29.71 -8.22
CA SER A 308 -5.95 28.87 -7.04
C SER A 308 -5.31 29.48 -5.78
N GLN A 309 -5.73 29.05 -4.59
CA GLN A 309 -5.06 29.39 -3.33
C GLN A 309 -3.64 28.80 -3.25
N GLY A 310 -3.40 27.64 -3.86
CA GLY A 310 -2.12 26.95 -3.82
C GLY A 310 -2.20 25.54 -4.39
N VAL A 311 -1.10 24.78 -4.26
CA VAL A 311 -1.04 23.37 -4.66
C VAL A 311 -0.24 22.56 -3.66
N THR A 312 -0.60 21.28 -3.51
CA THR A 312 -0.01 20.38 -2.52
C THR A 312 0.77 19.28 -3.21
N LEU A 313 2.08 19.20 -2.95
CA LEU A 313 2.90 18.05 -3.27
C LEU A 313 2.69 16.98 -2.19
N GLN A 314 2.44 15.73 -2.60
CA GLN A 314 2.16 14.61 -1.71
C GLN A 314 3.15 13.47 -1.95
N PHE A 315 3.78 12.99 -0.86
CA PHE A 315 4.83 11.98 -0.89
C PHE A 315 4.52 10.86 0.10
N ASP A 316 4.14 9.70 -0.44
CA ASP A 316 3.79 8.50 0.33
C ASP A 316 5.07 7.75 0.73
N VAL A 317 5.49 7.93 1.98
CA VAL A 317 6.85 7.55 2.44
C VAL A 317 7.12 6.05 2.20
N PRO A 318 6.23 5.11 2.54
CA PRO A 318 6.50 3.70 2.32
C PRO A 318 6.56 3.26 0.86
N ARG A 319 5.76 3.89 -0.02
CA ARG A 319 5.66 3.46 -1.43
C ARG A 319 6.80 3.93 -2.32
N VAL A 320 7.57 4.94 -1.91
CA VAL A 320 8.61 5.53 -2.76
C VAL A 320 9.97 4.81 -2.61
N PRO A 321 10.55 4.25 -3.68
CA PRO A 321 11.91 3.71 -3.64
C PRO A 321 12.95 4.85 -3.58
N ASP A 322 14.10 4.59 -2.96
CA ASP A 322 15.22 5.55 -2.91
C ASP A 322 14.84 6.91 -2.27
N GLY A 323 13.83 6.90 -1.38
CA GLY A 323 12.94 8.02 -1.12
C GLY A 323 13.58 9.32 -0.59
N LEU A 324 14.75 9.26 0.06
CA LEU A 324 15.49 10.48 0.43
C LEU A 324 15.86 11.32 -0.81
N LYS A 325 16.34 10.68 -1.88
CA LYS A 325 16.68 11.36 -3.15
C LYS A 325 15.46 11.94 -3.84
N VAL A 326 14.33 11.22 -3.75
CA VAL A 326 13.06 11.62 -4.37
C VAL A 326 12.44 12.79 -3.60
N PHE A 327 12.53 12.79 -2.27
CA PHE A 327 12.15 13.90 -1.40
C PHE A 327 12.98 15.16 -1.70
N ASP A 328 14.31 15.05 -1.81
CA ASP A 328 15.17 16.17 -2.22
C ASP A 328 14.78 16.72 -3.62
N GLY A 329 14.43 15.82 -4.55
CA GLY A 329 13.89 16.17 -5.86
C GLY A 329 12.54 16.91 -5.82
N MET A 330 11.62 16.46 -4.95
CA MET A 330 10.32 17.09 -4.71
C MET A 330 10.48 18.48 -4.07
N VAL A 331 11.36 18.63 -3.07
CA VAL A 331 11.68 19.93 -2.46
C VAL A 331 12.27 20.88 -3.50
N ALA A 332 13.17 20.40 -4.37
CA ALA A 332 13.72 21.19 -5.46
C ALA A 332 12.65 21.58 -6.49
N PHE A 333 11.66 20.71 -6.78
CA PHE A 333 10.52 21.02 -7.64
C PHE A 333 9.60 22.07 -7.00
N GLY A 334 9.17 21.90 -5.75
CA GLY A 334 8.36 22.87 -5.02
C GLY A 334 9.01 24.25 -4.92
N ARG A 335 10.35 24.31 -4.77
CA ARG A 335 11.13 25.56 -4.82
C ARG A 335 11.09 26.23 -6.20
N ARG A 336 11.20 25.47 -7.30
CA ARG A 336 11.03 26.02 -8.67
C ARG A 336 9.60 26.53 -8.89
N LEU A 337 8.61 25.74 -8.49
CA LEU A 337 7.19 26.03 -8.64
C LEU A 337 6.80 27.32 -7.89
N ALA A 338 7.23 27.47 -6.64
CA ALA A 338 7.04 28.68 -5.85
C ALA A 338 7.65 29.93 -6.50
N ASN A 339 8.81 29.81 -7.15
CA ASN A 339 9.44 30.93 -7.85
C ASN A 339 8.66 31.33 -9.12
N GLU A 340 8.22 30.37 -9.93
CA GLU A 340 7.46 30.61 -11.19
C GLU A 340 6.08 31.26 -10.93
N VAL A 341 5.41 30.94 -9.82
CA VAL A 341 4.12 31.55 -9.44
C VAL A 341 4.23 32.75 -8.49
N GLY A 342 5.44 33.11 -8.05
CA GLY A 342 5.66 34.19 -7.07
C GLY A 342 5.20 33.84 -5.64
N GLY A 343 5.04 32.57 -5.32
CA GLY A 343 4.53 32.04 -4.05
C GLY A 343 5.60 31.77 -2.99
N VAL A 344 5.27 30.89 -2.05
CA VAL A 344 6.13 30.37 -0.98
C VAL A 344 5.89 28.86 -0.83
N LEU A 345 6.96 28.09 -0.65
CA LEU A 345 6.89 26.68 -0.25
C LEU A 345 6.75 26.60 1.28
N VAL A 346 5.71 25.95 1.78
CA VAL A 346 5.36 25.84 3.20
C VAL A 346 5.08 24.39 3.60
N ASP A 347 5.18 24.08 4.90
CA ASP A 347 4.76 22.79 5.47
C ASP A 347 3.21 22.70 5.61
N ASP A 348 2.72 21.59 6.16
CA ASP A 348 1.29 21.38 6.44
C ASP A 348 0.74 22.30 7.56
N ASN A 349 1.61 22.99 8.31
CA ASN A 349 1.25 24.03 9.27
C ASN A 349 1.26 25.44 8.64
N LEU A 350 1.37 25.53 7.30
CA LEU A 350 1.53 26.76 6.52
C LEU A 350 2.78 27.60 6.89
N ARG A 351 3.81 26.98 7.49
CA ARG A 351 5.08 27.63 7.86
C ARG A 351 6.10 27.52 6.72
N PRO A 352 6.82 28.61 6.36
CA PRO A 352 7.84 28.57 5.31
C PRO A 352 8.87 27.44 5.49
N LEU A 353 9.07 26.65 4.43
CA LEU A 353 9.92 25.46 4.45
C LEU A 353 11.41 25.80 4.41
N THR A 354 11.95 26.13 5.58
CA THR A 354 13.38 26.38 5.82
C THR A 354 14.24 25.15 5.60
N ASP A 355 15.53 25.35 5.28
CA ASP A 355 16.50 24.24 5.13
C ASP A 355 16.64 23.40 6.41
N SER A 356 16.49 24.00 7.59
CA SER A 356 16.47 23.28 8.88
C SER A 356 15.15 22.54 9.16
N GLY A 357 14.06 22.85 8.45
CA GLY A 357 12.85 22.04 8.41
C GLY A 357 13.05 20.80 7.52
N ILE A 358 13.59 21.01 6.32
CA ILE A 358 13.94 19.94 5.36
C ILE A 358 14.91 18.94 6.00
N GLU A 359 15.92 19.41 6.72
CA GLU A 359 16.89 18.57 7.45
C GLU A 359 16.24 17.66 8.50
N LYS A 360 15.22 18.17 9.22
CA LYS A 360 14.45 17.37 10.18
C LYS A 360 13.62 16.29 9.50
N ILE A 361 12.90 16.65 8.43
CA ILE A 361 12.11 15.69 7.64
C ILE A 361 13.03 14.60 7.06
N ARG A 362 14.19 14.97 6.50
CA ARG A 362 15.20 14.03 5.98
C ARG A 362 15.74 13.10 7.07
N SER A 363 15.88 13.59 8.30
CA SER A 363 16.26 12.76 9.47
C SER A 363 15.16 11.77 9.85
N GLN A 364 13.91 12.24 9.96
CA GLN A 364 12.74 11.38 10.27
C GLN A 364 12.51 10.31 9.21
N LEU A 365 12.63 10.66 7.92
CA LEU A 365 12.59 9.71 6.80
C LEU A 365 13.66 8.63 6.94
N THR A 366 14.88 8.99 7.35
CA THR A 366 15.98 8.03 7.56
C THR A 366 15.64 7.02 8.66
N GLU A 367 14.98 7.45 9.75
CA GLU A 367 14.51 6.56 10.82
C GLU A 367 13.35 5.65 10.36
N ILE A 368 12.39 6.18 9.61
CA ILE A 368 11.26 5.40 9.04
C ILE A 368 11.81 4.31 8.11
N TYR A 369 12.69 4.66 7.17
CA TYR A 369 13.30 3.69 6.25
C TYR A 369 14.14 2.65 6.99
N ALA A 370 14.82 3.00 8.09
CA ALA A 370 15.52 2.03 8.93
C ALA A 370 14.57 1.04 9.63
N ARG A 371 13.41 1.50 10.15
CA ARG A 371 12.37 0.61 10.71
C ARG A 371 11.78 -0.32 9.64
N MET A 372 11.51 0.23 8.47
CA MET A 372 10.99 -0.50 7.31
C MET A 372 11.94 -1.62 6.85
N GLU A 373 13.23 -1.30 6.67
CA GLU A 373 14.27 -2.27 6.29
C GLU A 373 14.44 -3.36 7.36
N ALA A 374 14.46 -2.97 8.65
CA ALA A 374 14.57 -3.91 9.77
C ALA A 374 13.39 -4.90 9.89
N ARG A 375 12.20 -4.53 9.38
CA ARG A 375 11.05 -5.44 9.27
C ARG A 375 11.04 -6.27 7.98
N GLY A 376 12.00 -6.05 7.08
CA GLY A 376 12.06 -6.68 5.76
C GLY A 376 11.07 -6.09 4.76
N VAL A 377 10.66 -4.83 4.91
CA VAL A 377 9.74 -4.13 4.00
C VAL A 377 10.44 -2.89 3.43
N PRO A 378 11.43 -3.00 2.53
CA PRO A 378 12.12 -1.83 1.96
C PRO A 378 11.14 -0.88 1.26
N SER A 379 11.35 0.44 1.30
CA SER A 379 10.44 1.39 0.66
C SER A 379 10.42 1.21 -0.86
N GLY A 380 9.23 1.33 -1.45
CA GLY A 380 8.99 1.04 -2.87
C GLY A 380 9.28 -0.39 -3.33
N SER A 381 9.56 -1.33 -2.42
CA SER A 381 9.57 -2.76 -2.74
C SER A 381 8.17 -3.27 -3.10
N ARG A 382 8.08 -4.39 -3.82
CA ARG A 382 6.79 -5.07 -4.11
C ARG A 382 6.00 -5.42 -2.83
N ARG A 383 6.70 -5.64 -1.71
CA ARG A 383 6.07 -5.89 -0.40
C ARG A 383 5.47 -4.61 0.18
N SER A 384 6.20 -3.49 0.14
CA SER A 384 5.68 -2.18 0.58
C SER A 384 4.48 -1.74 -0.27
N LEU A 385 4.61 -1.78 -1.61
CA LEU A 385 3.54 -1.41 -2.53
C LEU A 385 2.24 -2.22 -2.33
N ARG A 386 2.34 -3.46 -1.83
CA ARG A 386 1.18 -4.28 -1.43
C ARG A 386 0.58 -3.89 -0.09
N LEU A 387 1.40 -3.47 0.88
CA LEU A 387 0.94 -3.14 2.24
C LEU A 387 0.31 -1.75 2.34
N PHE A 388 0.70 -0.80 1.47
CA PHE A 388 0.24 0.59 1.49
C PHE A 388 -0.65 0.95 0.27
N SER A 389 -1.25 -0.05 -0.37
CA SER A 389 -2.27 0.07 -1.42
C SER A 389 -3.66 0.36 -0.87
#